data_AF-A0A9W9GCP7-F1
#
_entry.id   AF-A0A9W9GCP7-F1
#
_cell.length_a   1.000
_cell.length_b   1.000
_cell.length_c   1.000
_cell.angle_alpha   90.00
_cell.angle_beta   90.00
_cell.angle_gamma   90.00
#
_symmetry.space_group_name_H-M   'P 1'
#
loop_
_entity.id
_entity.type
_entity.pdbx_description
1 polymer ?
#
loop_
_entity_poly.entity_id
_entity_poly.type
_entity_poly.pdbx_seq_one_letter_code
_entity_poly.pdbx_strand_id
1 'polypeptide(L)'
;MGSPSTSTNTNTNTGITWLSCFAAALGITQLSHATQTNQKRQTLGPKITASLEEGLCNKKTVHLSRKPLVRPSRPTAWSVLLAVIHPDLPAHQDCGQTRNIQPVLSLSPYDFYNVKSAECIITITDISASSGEGWDDLEKQPLVQHKLARCTVISRTTLMTLLCVVNARLLSVSSTATGYLAVYTSYTGQWGVEWPIGDKARVYFSTHELGSFTKDVYPALVEQRVDKCLQMLAGVIDCRPLHEFMCAFPGRKASGNWVLQYVPREFRGAHGGSRLYTLIGGNVDELDYLHMKSVDHGFGEKEIQDGGTILYLPNKHDGSHDVRLYVGPAETAILNEALDCLPWNFLPWSIHRGMRDILVAFAKERMDLHRGKLAATLGHAVTTWSHKLEARGWDSSFVTTDMGSMAMGAIMAGCGDSADLVRIVTDIALILWDGTASDLDKTTFWSHQSSSTDLTILSPMVIIALVKVFVLEWSVDLDYQMYHDLPQVIYLG
;
A
#
# COMPACT_ATOMS: atom_id res chain seq x y z
N MET A 1 -44.52 28.79 72.46
CA MET A 1 -43.81 29.33 71.28
C MET A 1 -44.19 28.43 70.10
N GLY A 2 -44.70 28.88 68.95
CA GLY A 2 -45.16 30.23 68.56
C GLY A 2 -45.47 30.28 67.05
N SER A 3 -46.76 30.35 66.68
CA SER A 3 -47.29 30.54 65.30
C SER A 3 -47.55 32.05 65.02
N PRO A 4 -48.21 32.56 63.94
CA PRO A 4 -48.90 31.98 62.75
C PRO A 4 -48.04 32.14 61.45
N SER A 5 -48.47 32.29 60.18
CA SER A 5 -49.75 32.40 59.41
C SER A 5 -49.46 31.92 57.95
N THR A 6 -50.36 31.55 57.01
CA THR A 6 -51.81 31.70 56.69
C THR A 6 -52.30 32.97 55.97
N SER A 7 -52.36 32.93 54.62
CA SER A 7 -53.39 33.52 53.72
C SER A 7 -53.04 33.19 52.24
N THR A 8 -53.87 32.73 51.28
CA THR A 8 -55.29 32.81 50.88
C THR A 8 -55.67 33.94 49.92
N ASN A 9 -55.89 33.61 48.63
CA ASN A 9 -57.02 33.98 47.73
C ASN A 9 -56.77 33.30 46.36
N THR A 10 -57.66 32.61 45.61
CA THR A 10 -59.12 32.62 45.34
C THR A 10 -59.58 33.54 44.19
N ASN A 11 -60.51 32.99 43.38
CA ASN A 11 -61.45 33.64 42.43
C ASN A 11 -60.88 34.19 41.09
N THR A 12 -61.60 34.18 39.95
CA THR A 12 -62.72 33.34 39.40
C THR A 12 -63.01 33.75 37.95
N ASN A 13 -63.51 32.81 37.11
CA ASN A 13 -64.45 32.97 35.96
C ASN A 13 -64.14 34.00 34.83
N THR A 14 -64.41 33.72 33.55
CA THR A 14 -65.75 33.70 32.93
C THR A 14 -65.67 33.29 31.43
N GLY A 15 -66.80 32.89 30.82
CA GLY A 15 -66.92 32.56 29.37
C GLY A 15 -66.75 31.06 29.07
N ILE A 16 -67.73 30.25 28.60
CA ILE A 16 -68.98 30.47 27.83
C ILE A 16 -68.67 30.97 26.39
N THR A 17 -69.08 30.31 25.30
CA THR A 17 -70.29 29.48 25.04
C THR A 17 -70.02 28.20 24.21
N TRP A 18 -70.99 27.28 24.19
CA TRP A 18 -71.11 26.13 23.26
C TRP A 18 -71.94 26.47 22.01
N LEU A 19 -71.98 25.53 21.04
CA LEU A 19 -72.92 25.40 19.90
C LEU A 19 -72.75 26.38 18.71
N SER A 20 -73.08 26.05 17.44
CA SER A 20 -73.22 24.75 16.74
C SER A 20 -73.52 24.91 15.23
N CYS A 21 -73.44 23.81 14.46
CA CYS A 21 -74.26 23.47 13.27
C CYS A 21 -73.93 23.97 11.84
N PHE A 22 -73.47 23.00 11.02
CA PHE A 22 -74.05 22.54 9.73
C PHE A 22 -73.74 23.22 8.36
N ALA A 23 -73.88 22.37 7.32
CA ALA A 23 -73.79 22.58 5.86
C ALA A 23 -72.42 23.08 5.33
N ALA A 24 -71.59 22.36 4.57
CA ALA A 24 -71.69 21.22 3.64
C ALA A 24 -72.10 21.55 2.18
N ALA A 25 -71.11 21.63 1.27
CA ALA A 25 -71.26 21.42 -0.17
C ALA A 25 -69.90 21.14 -0.86
N LEU A 26 -69.88 20.13 -1.75
CA LEU A 26 -69.01 19.95 -2.94
C LEU A 26 -67.46 20.07 -2.81
N GLY A 27 -66.74 18.94 -2.98
CA GLY A 27 -65.26 18.93 -3.08
C GLY A 27 -64.63 17.53 -3.21
N ILE A 28 -64.67 16.95 -4.41
CA ILE A 28 -64.08 15.64 -4.81
C ILE A 28 -62.55 15.64 -4.48
N THR A 29 -61.94 14.60 -3.90
CA THR A 29 -61.57 13.33 -4.58
C THR A 29 -61.29 12.16 -3.61
N GLN A 30 -61.31 10.94 -4.15
CA GLN A 30 -61.06 9.65 -3.49
C GLN A 30 -59.74 9.55 -2.70
N LEU A 31 -59.78 8.76 -1.62
CA LEU A 31 -58.60 8.23 -0.92
C LEU A 31 -58.74 6.70 -0.83
N SER A 32 -58.26 6.00 -1.86
CA SER A 32 -58.19 4.53 -1.89
C SER A 32 -56.92 4.03 -1.19
N HIS A 33 -57.00 2.89 -0.52
CA HIS A 33 -55.90 2.35 0.29
C HIS A 33 -54.61 2.13 -0.51
N ALA A 34 -53.56 2.86 -0.14
CA ALA A 34 -52.18 2.51 -0.47
C ALA A 34 -51.58 1.71 0.70
N THR A 35 -51.54 0.38 0.59
CA THR A 35 -50.76 -0.48 1.48
C THR A 35 -49.27 -0.20 1.29
N GLN A 36 -48.70 0.70 2.12
CA GLN A 36 -47.26 0.91 2.16
C GLN A 36 -46.56 -0.33 2.70
N THR A 37 -46.10 -1.19 1.80
CA THR A 37 -45.07 -2.19 2.07
C THR A 37 -43.83 -1.45 2.57
N ASN A 38 -43.57 -1.49 3.88
CA ASN A 38 -42.47 -0.77 4.54
C ASN A 38 -41.13 -1.48 4.29
N GLN A 39 -40.79 -1.64 3.00
CA GLN A 39 -39.60 -2.32 2.51
C GLN A 39 -38.40 -1.40 2.69
N LYS A 40 -37.82 -1.44 3.90
CA LYS A 40 -36.63 -0.69 4.31
C LYS A 40 -35.53 -0.83 3.26
N ARG A 41 -35.36 0.20 2.40
CA ARG A 41 -34.39 0.21 1.28
C ARG A 41 -33.01 -0.19 1.79
N GLN A 42 -32.56 -1.37 1.39
CA GLN A 42 -31.29 -1.94 1.82
C GLN A 42 -30.17 -1.15 1.16
N THR A 43 -29.35 -0.47 1.96
CA THR A 43 -28.18 0.25 1.44
C THR A 43 -27.16 -0.76 0.92
N LEU A 44 -26.89 -0.70 -0.38
CA LEU A 44 -25.86 -1.51 -1.02
C LEU A 44 -24.51 -0.78 -1.02
N GLY A 45 -23.43 -1.55 -1.14
CA GLY A 45 -22.06 -1.09 -1.35
C GLY A 45 -21.28 -2.15 -2.14
N PRO A 46 -20.03 -1.88 -2.51
CA PRO A 46 -19.23 -2.78 -3.33
C PRO A 46 -18.85 -4.05 -2.57
N LYS A 47 -18.79 -5.16 -3.30
CA LYS A 47 -18.06 -6.37 -2.92
C LYS A 47 -16.60 -6.16 -3.27
N ILE A 48 -15.76 -6.02 -2.25
CA ILE A 48 -14.31 -5.87 -2.41
C ILE A 48 -13.68 -7.22 -2.07
N THR A 49 -13.05 -7.83 -3.06
CA THR A 49 -12.30 -9.09 -2.95
C THR A 49 -10.89 -8.88 -3.47
N ALA A 50 -9.92 -9.60 -2.92
CA ALA A 50 -8.59 -9.64 -3.51
C ALA A 50 -7.89 -10.99 -3.29
N SER A 51 -7.15 -11.42 -4.30
CA SER A 51 -6.36 -12.65 -4.34
C SER A 51 -5.17 -12.51 -5.31
N LEU A 52 -4.24 -13.46 -5.27
CA LEU A 52 -3.12 -13.56 -6.20
C LEU A 52 -3.63 -13.87 -7.63
N GLU A 53 -4.65 -14.73 -7.74
CA GLU A 53 -5.20 -15.17 -9.03
C GLU A 53 -6.06 -14.07 -9.70
N GLU A 54 -6.91 -13.37 -8.94
CA GLU A 54 -7.84 -12.36 -9.48
C GLU A 54 -7.27 -10.93 -9.42
N GLY A 55 -6.24 -10.68 -8.62
CA GLY A 55 -5.80 -9.32 -8.27
C GLY A 55 -6.75 -8.67 -7.26
N LEU A 56 -6.92 -7.34 -7.32
CA LEU A 56 -7.90 -6.60 -6.53
C LEU A 56 -9.16 -6.37 -7.37
N CYS A 57 -10.29 -6.95 -6.98
CA CYS A 57 -11.56 -6.84 -7.71
C CYS A 57 -11.42 -7.13 -9.23
N ASN A 58 -10.77 -8.25 -9.59
CA ASN A 58 -10.46 -8.66 -10.97
C ASN A 58 -9.44 -7.77 -11.72
N LYS A 59 -8.77 -6.84 -11.04
CA LYS A 59 -7.70 -5.98 -11.60
C LYS A 59 -6.33 -6.41 -11.05
N LYS A 60 -5.47 -6.95 -11.93
CA LYS A 60 -4.07 -7.32 -11.64
C LYS A 60 -3.19 -6.10 -11.38
N THR A 61 -3.40 -5.05 -12.15
CA THR A 61 -2.77 -3.74 -12.01
C THR A 61 -3.81 -2.74 -11.55
N VAL A 62 -3.45 -1.88 -10.61
CA VAL A 62 -4.26 -0.75 -10.13
C VAL A 62 -3.38 0.49 -10.00
N HIS A 63 -3.99 1.67 -9.97
CA HIS A 63 -3.25 2.92 -9.82
C HIS A 63 -3.58 3.58 -8.47
N LEU A 64 -2.58 4.07 -7.75
CA LEU A 64 -2.73 4.72 -6.45
C LEU A 64 -2.55 6.23 -6.55
N SER A 65 -3.46 7.00 -5.93
CA SER A 65 -3.29 8.45 -5.71
C SER A 65 -3.10 8.75 -4.22
N ARG A 66 -2.27 9.74 -3.88
CA ARG A 66 -2.04 10.16 -2.47
C ARG A 66 -3.28 10.75 -1.80
N LYS A 67 -4.21 11.25 -2.62
CA LYS A 67 -5.44 11.97 -2.25
C LYS A 67 -6.58 11.51 -3.19
N PRO A 68 -7.86 11.59 -2.77
CA PRO A 68 -8.99 11.21 -3.62
C PRO A 68 -9.05 12.03 -4.91
N LEU A 69 -8.99 11.40 -6.09
CA LEU A 69 -9.11 12.14 -7.37
C LEU A 69 -10.52 12.66 -7.61
N VAL A 70 -11.53 11.89 -7.16
CA VAL A 70 -12.93 12.27 -7.15
C VAL A 70 -13.40 12.36 -5.70
N ARG A 71 -14.20 13.37 -5.35
CA ARG A 71 -14.80 13.44 -4.01
C ARG A 71 -15.81 12.29 -3.86
N PRO A 72 -15.65 11.38 -2.88
CA PRO A 72 -16.58 10.28 -2.70
C PRO A 72 -17.96 10.82 -2.30
N SER A 73 -18.99 10.41 -3.04
CA SER A 73 -20.36 10.93 -2.90
C SER A 73 -21.00 10.70 -1.52
N ARG A 74 -20.39 9.84 -0.70
CA ARG A 74 -20.65 9.65 0.74
C ARG A 74 -19.34 9.31 1.45
N PRO A 75 -19.09 9.79 2.68
CA PRO A 75 -17.91 9.42 3.47
C PRO A 75 -18.14 8.07 4.17
N THR A 76 -17.81 6.98 3.48
CA THR A 76 -17.73 5.61 4.01
C THR A 76 -16.35 5.06 3.70
N ALA A 77 -15.73 4.25 4.56
CA ALA A 77 -14.31 3.88 4.37
C ALA A 77 -14.05 3.21 3.01
N TRP A 78 -14.99 2.42 2.50
CA TRP A 78 -14.88 1.81 1.17
C TRP A 78 -14.94 2.82 0.01
N SER A 79 -15.72 3.91 0.11
CA SER A 79 -15.80 4.92 -0.97
C SER A 79 -14.62 5.89 -0.94
N VAL A 80 -14.06 6.14 0.25
CA VAL A 80 -12.79 6.86 0.40
C VAL A 80 -11.63 6.04 -0.16
N LEU A 81 -11.58 4.74 0.14
CA LEU A 81 -10.59 3.79 -0.38
C LEU A 81 -10.63 3.67 -1.92
N LEU A 82 -11.82 3.46 -2.48
CA LEU A 82 -12.02 3.33 -3.94
C LEU A 82 -11.92 4.67 -4.70
N ALA A 83 -11.64 5.78 -4.00
CA ALA A 83 -11.27 7.06 -4.61
C ALA A 83 -9.75 7.34 -4.58
N VAL A 84 -8.95 6.50 -3.92
CA VAL A 84 -7.47 6.54 -3.93
C VAL A 84 -6.81 5.30 -4.56
N ILE A 85 -7.55 4.20 -4.72
CA ILE A 85 -7.17 3.06 -5.57
C ILE A 85 -8.08 3.09 -6.78
N HIS A 86 -7.51 3.11 -7.99
CA HIS A 86 -8.21 3.27 -9.26
C HIS A 86 -7.98 2.03 -10.14
N PRO A 87 -9.01 1.54 -10.88
CA PRO A 87 -8.91 0.30 -11.64
C PRO A 87 -8.04 0.43 -12.90
N ASP A 88 -8.01 1.63 -13.50
CA ASP A 88 -7.36 1.95 -14.76
C ASP A 88 -6.76 3.37 -14.66
N LEU A 89 -6.03 3.82 -15.69
CA LEU A 89 -5.53 5.19 -15.75
C LEU A 89 -6.66 6.11 -16.26
N PRO A 90 -7.02 7.20 -15.56
CA PRO A 90 -8.00 8.17 -16.06
C PRO A 90 -7.55 8.77 -17.39
N ALA A 91 -8.45 8.84 -18.37
CA ALA A 91 -8.13 9.41 -19.68
C ALA A 91 -7.95 10.92 -19.55
N HIS A 92 -6.74 11.39 -19.85
CA HIS A 92 -6.34 12.79 -19.96
C HIS A 92 -7.21 13.79 -19.19
N GLN A 93 -6.87 14.01 -17.91
CA GLN A 93 -6.97 15.38 -17.41
C GLN A 93 -6.04 16.24 -18.29
N ASP A 94 -6.62 16.99 -19.21
CA ASP A 94 -5.89 17.99 -19.98
C ASP A 94 -5.18 18.91 -19.00
N CYS A 95 -3.84 18.91 -19.01
CA CYS A 95 -3.02 19.88 -18.28
C CYS A 95 -3.04 21.26 -18.98
N GLY A 96 -4.24 21.66 -19.43
CA GLY A 96 -4.52 22.80 -20.27
C GLY A 96 -4.86 24.03 -19.45
N GLN A 97 -3.86 24.64 -18.80
CA GLN A 97 -4.02 26.03 -18.35
C GLN A 97 -2.75 26.87 -18.52
N THR A 98 -2.46 27.18 -19.78
CA THR A 98 -1.59 28.28 -20.15
C THR A 98 -2.14 29.63 -19.66
N ARG A 99 -1.30 30.42 -18.97
CA ARG A 99 -1.49 31.86 -18.64
C ARG A 99 -2.57 32.15 -17.56
N ASN A 100 -2.40 33.08 -16.63
CA ASN A 100 -1.62 34.34 -16.65
C ASN A 100 -0.91 34.65 -15.32
N ILE A 101 0.04 35.60 -15.38
CA ILE A 101 0.74 36.18 -14.22
C ILE A 101 0.00 37.45 -13.76
N GLN A 102 -0.42 37.53 -12.49
CA GLN A 102 0.05 38.56 -11.54
C GLN A 102 -0.44 38.30 -10.08
N PRO A 103 0.28 38.79 -9.06
CA PRO A 103 0.05 38.46 -7.64
C PRO A 103 -0.75 39.53 -6.88
N VAL A 104 -1.29 39.19 -5.69
CA VAL A 104 -1.52 40.17 -4.60
C VAL A 104 -1.65 39.49 -3.21
N LEU A 105 -0.80 39.95 -2.28
CA LEU A 105 -0.95 40.09 -0.81
C LEU A 105 -1.51 38.94 0.07
N SER A 106 -0.57 38.30 0.80
CA SER A 106 -0.48 38.17 2.27
C SER A 106 -1.70 37.89 3.17
N LEU A 107 -1.53 36.96 4.12
CA LEU A 107 -2.09 37.05 5.48
C LEU A 107 -1.18 36.34 6.52
N SER A 108 -1.45 36.57 7.82
CA SER A 108 -0.50 36.39 8.93
C SER A 108 -0.43 34.97 9.55
N PRO A 109 0.73 34.51 10.07
CA PRO A 109 0.88 33.20 10.72
C PRO A 109 0.73 33.27 12.26
N TYR A 110 -0.51 33.27 12.77
CA TYR A 110 -0.82 32.99 14.19
C TYR A 110 -2.10 32.14 14.31
N ASP A 111 -2.36 31.61 15.51
CA ASP A 111 -3.49 30.75 15.92
C ASP A 111 -3.39 29.22 15.72
N PHE A 112 -2.20 28.66 15.97
CA PHE A 112 -2.08 27.28 16.46
C PHE A 112 -2.36 27.23 17.98
N TYR A 113 -3.60 26.88 18.40
CA TYR A 113 -3.91 26.14 19.65
C TYR A 113 -5.43 26.00 19.85
N ASN A 114 -6.00 24.82 19.58
CA ASN A 114 -7.09 24.19 20.38
C ASN A 114 -7.52 22.85 19.73
N VAL A 115 -7.05 21.72 20.27
CA VAL A 115 -7.58 20.40 19.88
C VAL A 115 -8.80 20.08 20.74
N LYS A 116 -9.99 20.14 20.13
CA LYS A 116 -11.22 19.50 20.64
C LYS A 116 -11.90 18.76 19.50
N SER A 117 -12.58 17.67 19.83
CA SER A 117 -13.30 16.82 18.88
C SER A 117 -14.33 17.62 18.09
N ALA A 118 -14.14 17.69 16.76
CA ALA A 118 -15.06 18.35 15.84
C ALA A 118 -15.72 17.33 14.92
N GLU A 119 -17.05 17.21 14.99
CA GLU A 119 -17.83 16.56 13.93
C GLU A 119 -17.75 17.43 12.67
N CYS A 120 -17.19 16.90 11.59
CA CYS A 120 -16.88 17.71 10.40
C CYS A 120 -18.12 17.89 9.51
N ILE A 121 -18.84 19.01 9.69
CA ILE A 121 -19.87 19.48 8.75
C ILE A 121 -19.17 20.23 7.62
N ILE A 122 -19.09 19.62 6.44
CA ILE A 122 -18.42 20.20 5.26
C ILE A 122 -19.46 20.86 4.34
N THR A 123 -19.35 22.18 4.16
CA THR A 123 -20.07 22.89 3.09
C THR A 123 -19.26 22.78 1.80
N ILE A 124 -19.88 22.27 0.73
CA ILE A 124 -19.21 21.98 -0.56
C ILE A 124 -19.88 22.77 -1.68
N THR A 125 -19.07 23.39 -2.54
CA THR A 125 -19.47 23.79 -3.89
C THR A 125 -19.14 22.69 -4.90
N ASP A 126 -20.08 22.44 -5.81
CA ASP A 126 -20.00 21.37 -6.81
C ASP A 126 -19.01 21.66 -7.94
N ILE A 127 -18.36 20.60 -8.42
CA ILE A 127 -17.79 20.50 -9.76
C ILE A 127 -18.26 19.14 -10.31
N SER A 128 -18.78 19.14 -11.53
CA SER A 128 -19.51 18.01 -12.13
C SER A 128 -18.61 16.81 -12.44
N ALA A 129 -19.06 15.61 -12.07
CA ALA A 129 -18.41 14.35 -12.43
C ALA A 129 -18.60 14.00 -13.92
N SER A 130 -17.52 13.61 -14.60
CA SER A 130 -17.56 12.89 -15.87
C SER A 130 -17.86 11.41 -15.64
N SER A 131 -18.71 10.82 -16.49
CA SER A 131 -19.15 9.42 -16.37
C SER A 131 -18.30 8.49 -17.23
N GLY A 132 -17.64 7.50 -16.62
CA GLY A 132 -16.98 6.41 -17.35
C GLY A 132 -15.80 5.73 -16.62
N GLU A 133 -15.22 6.40 -15.63
CA GLU A 133 -13.93 5.99 -15.02
C GLU A 133 -14.07 5.77 -13.51
N GLY A 134 -14.07 4.50 -13.09
CA GLY A 134 -14.18 4.12 -11.69
C GLY A 134 -14.82 2.75 -11.47
N TRP A 135 -15.05 2.43 -10.20
CA TRP A 135 -15.53 1.13 -9.71
C TRP A 135 -17.06 0.94 -9.82
N ASP A 136 -17.70 1.49 -10.85
CA ASP A 136 -19.15 1.46 -11.01
C ASP A 136 -19.69 0.07 -11.43
N ASP A 137 -18.83 -0.78 -11.98
CA ASP A 137 -19.08 -2.16 -12.41
C ASP A 137 -19.09 -3.19 -11.28
N LEU A 138 -18.52 -2.86 -10.11
CA LEU A 138 -18.41 -3.78 -8.97
C LEU A 138 -19.77 -4.35 -8.53
N GLU A 139 -19.77 -5.66 -8.23
CA GLU A 139 -20.90 -6.37 -7.65
C GLU A 139 -21.36 -5.70 -6.36
N LYS A 140 -22.66 -5.38 -6.26
CA LYS A 140 -23.22 -4.59 -5.17
C LYS A 140 -23.93 -5.48 -4.15
N GLN A 141 -23.32 -5.59 -2.97
CA GLN A 141 -23.80 -6.38 -1.83
C GLN A 141 -24.46 -5.49 -0.75
N PRO A 142 -25.36 -6.02 0.10
CA PRO A 142 -25.88 -5.30 1.25
C PRO A 142 -24.79 -4.85 2.24
N LEU A 143 -24.78 -3.58 2.61
CA LEU A 143 -23.95 -3.07 3.71
C LEU A 143 -24.51 -3.54 5.05
N VAL A 144 -23.62 -4.01 5.93
CA VAL A 144 -23.99 -4.45 7.27
C VAL A 144 -23.92 -3.28 8.23
N GLN A 145 -25.02 -2.97 8.91
CA GLN A 145 -25.04 -1.97 9.99
C GLN A 145 -24.28 -2.53 11.20
N HIS A 146 -23.18 -1.88 11.60
CA HIS A 146 -22.44 -2.19 12.83
C HIS A 146 -22.27 -0.91 13.64
N LYS A 147 -22.87 -0.87 14.83
CA LYS A 147 -23.04 0.34 15.63
C LYS A 147 -23.63 1.46 14.75
N LEU A 148 -22.94 2.60 14.63
CA LEU A 148 -23.36 3.73 13.78
C LEU A 148 -22.95 3.58 12.30
N ALA A 149 -21.98 2.71 11.98
CA ALA A 149 -21.42 2.58 10.64
C ALA A 149 -22.20 1.59 9.74
N ARG A 150 -22.02 1.73 8.43
CA ARG A 150 -22.51 0.81 7.40
C ARG A 150 -21.32 0.19 6.67
N CYS A 151 -20.92 -0.98 7.13
CA CYS A 151 -19.68 -1.59 6.70
C CYS A 151 -19.86 -2.45 5.45
N THR A 152 -18.86 -2.40 4.57
CA THR A 152 -18.58 -3.45 3.60
C THR A 152 -17.91 -4.61 4.35
N VAL A 153 -18.30 -5.84 4.03
CA VAL A 153 -17.67 -7.04 4.58
C VAL A 153 -16.54 -7.48 3.65
N ILE A 154 -15.33 -7.62 4.20
CA ILE A 154 -14.13 -8.07 3.48
C ILE A 154 -13.50 -9.27 4.19
N SER A 155 -12.67 -10.04 3.47
CA SER A 155 -11.86 -11.10 4.07
C SER A 155 -10.54 -10.56 4.62
N ARG A 156 -9.92 -11.26 5.57
CA ARG A 156 -8.55 -10.96 6.01
C ARG A 156 -7.52 -11.00 4.87
N THR A 157 -7.68 -11.89 3.88
CA THR A 157 -6.87 -11.91 2.65
C THR A 157 -7.01 -10.61 1.86
N THR A 158 -8.23 -10.08 1.76
CA THR A 158 -8.50 -8.80 1.10
C THR A 158 -7.82 -7.64 1.85
N LEU A 159 -7.92 -7.61 3.18
CA LEU A 159 -7.23 -6.61 4.01
C LEU A 159 -5.71 -6.66 3.83
N MET A 160 -5.10 -7.85 3.92
CA MET A 160 -3.65 -8.01 3.72
C MET A 160 -3.22 -7.58 2.32
N THR A 161 -4.02 -7.89 1.29
CA THR A 161 -3.74 -7.46 -0.09
C THR A 161 -3.81 -5.94 -0.23
N LEU A 162 -4.85 -5.30 0.32
CA LEU A 162 -4.98 -3.85 0.32
C LEU A 162 -3.78 -3.18 1.03
N LEU A 163 -3.44 -3.64 2.24
CA LEU A 163 -2.29 -3.15 3.00
C LEU A 163 -0.98 -3.33 2.21
N CYS A 164 -0.78 -4.48 1.56
CA CYS A 164 0.41 -4.75 0.75
C CYS A 164 0.50 -3.84 -0.49
N VAL A 165 -0.62 -3.62 -1.19
CA VAL A 165 -0.69 -2.78 -2.40
C VAL A 165 -0.35 -1.32 -2.10
N VAL A 166 -0.80 -0.77 -0.97
CA VAL A 166 -0.50 0.63 -0.60
C VAL A 166 0.83 0.81 0.14
N ASN A 167 1.68 -0.23 0.20
CA ASN A 167 2.86 -0.34 1.06
C ASN A 167 2.60 0.12 2.51
N ALA A 168 1.60 -0.47 3.15
CA ALA A 168 1.25 -0.18 4.53
C ALA A 168 2.30 -0.74 5.52
N ARG A 169 2.49 -0.01 6.62
CA ARG A 169 3.56 -0.22 7.60
C ARG A 169 3.04 0.02 9.00
N LEU A 170 3.34 -0.88 9.92
CA LEU A 170 2.87 -0.79 11.30
C LEU A 170 3.47 0.43 12.01
N LEU A 171 2.63 1.37 12.46
CA LEU A 171 3.02 2.45 13.36
C LEU A 171 2.92 2.01 14.83
N SER A 172 1.86 1.28 15.17
CA SER A 172 1.64 0.78 16.53
C SER A 172 0.72 -0.44 16.53
N VAL A 173 0.94 -1.34 17.48
CA VAL A 173 0.03 -2.43 17.83
C VAL A 173 -0.11 -2.50 19.34
N SER A 174 -1.32 -2.84 19.81
CA SER A 174 -1.58 -3.17 21.20
C SER A 174 -2.62 -4.29 21.26
N SER A 175 -2.36 -5.30 22.09
CA SER A 175 -3.30 -6.37 22.40
C SER A 175 -3.46 -6.43 23.91
N THR A 176 -4.67 -6.15 24.40
CA THR A 176 -4.93 -5.94 25.83
C THR A 176 -6.28 -6.54 26.23
N ALA A 177 -6.65 -6.42 27.52
CA ALA A 177 -7.95 -6.85 28.03
C ALA A 177 -9.17 -6.10 27.44
N THR A 178 -8.98 -5.07 26.61
CA THR A 178 -10.08 -4.44 25.84
C THR A 178 -10.20 -4.99 24.42
N GLY A 179 -9.14 -5.60 23.87
CA GLY A 179 -9.07 -6.14 22.51
C GLY A 179 -7.74 -5.85 21.82
N TYR A 180 -7.74 -6.04 20.50
CA TYR A 180 -6.64 -5.72 19.58
C TYR A 180 -6.87 -4.35 18.93
N LEU A 181 -5.82 -3.54 18.85
CA LEU A 181 -5.76 -2.29 18.11
C LEU A 181 -4.43 -2.22 17.37
N ALA A 182 -4.46 -1.98 16.05
CA ALA A 182 -3.27 -1.68 15.26
C ALA A 182 -3.50 -0.47 14.35
N VAL A 183 -2.44 0.31 14.11
CA VAL A 183 -2.44 1.47 13.22
C VAL A 183 -1.31 1.32 12.21
N TYR A 184 -1.62 1.56 10.94
CA TYR A 184 -0.66 1.50 9.84
C TYR A 184 -0.61 2.83 9.08
N THR A 185 0.58 3.28 8.72
CA THR A 185 0.78 4.34 7.70
C THR A 185 0.98 3.69 6.33
N SER A 186 0.64 4.38 5.25
CA SER A 186 0.72 3.86 3.89
C SER A 186 0.84 4.99 2.85
N TYR A 187 1.08 4.63 1.58
CA TYR A 187 1.21 5.61 0.50
C TYR A 187 -0.02 6.52 0.35
N THR A 188 -1.22 5.96 0.54
CA THR A 188 -2.52 6.65 0.33
C THR A 188 -3.14 7.25 1.60
N GLY A 189 -2.66 6.88 2.78
CA GLY A 189 -3.19 7.38 4.05
C GLY A 189 -2.85 6.52 5.27
N GLN A 190 -3.69 6.58 6.30
CA GLN A 190 -3.60 5.79 7.53
C GLN A 190 -4.75 4.79 7.64
N TRP A 191 -4.45 3.63 8.22
CA TRP A 191 -5.39 2.53 8.45
C TRP A 191 -5.47 2.22 9.94
N GLY A 192 -6.68 2.12 10.48
CA GLY A 192 -6.94 1.65 11.83
C GLY A 192 -7.62 0.29 11.80
N VAL A 193 -7.12 -0.67 12.58
CA VAL A 193 -7.70 -2.01 12.75
C VAL A 193 -8.07 -2.18 14.22
N GLU A 194 -9.37 -2.30 14.51
CA GLU A 194 -9.90 -2.51 15.86
C GLU A 194 -10.60 -3.86 15.96
N TRP A 195 -10.27 -4.68 16.96
CA TRP A 195 -11.06 -5.85 17.33
C TRP A 195 -11.28 -5.90 18.85
N PRO A 196 -12.37 -5.29 19.35
CA PRO A 196 -12.74 -5.34 20.76
C PRO A 196 -13.16 -6.76 21.18
N ILE A 197 -12.86 -7.14 22.43
CA ILE A 197 -13.27 -8.46 22.96
C ILE A 197 -14.80 -8.59 22.93
N GLY A 198 -15.29 -9.68 22.34
CA GLY A 198 -16.72 -9.98 22.20
C GLY A 198 -17.42 -9.29 21.01
N ASP A 199 -16.71 -8.46 20.23
CA ASP A 199 -17.27 -7.74 19.07
C ASP A 199 -16.65 -8.22 17.74
N LYS A 200 -17.04 -7.58 16.63
CA LYS A 200 -16.47 -7.78 15.30
C LYS A 200 -15.22 -6.94 15.09
N ALA A 201 -14.26 -7.48 14.32
CA ALA A 201 -13.12 -6.71 13.84
C ALA A 201 -13.56 -5.69 12.80
N ARG A 202 -13.05 -4.47 12.91
CA ARG A 202 -13.36 -3.31 12.08
C ARG A 202 -12.10 -2.73 11.48
N VAL A 203 -12.22 -2.17 10.28
CA VAL A 203 -11.16 -1.43 9.60
C VAL A 203 -11.68 -0.06 9.20
N TYR A 204 -10.88 0.95 9.46
CA TYR A 204 -11.10 2.33 9.06
C TYR A 204 -9.93 2.77 8.17
N PHE A 205 -10.20 3.65 7.22
CA PHE A 205 -9.20 4.24 6.35
C PHE A 205 -9.41 5.76 6.26
N SER A 206 -8.34 6.50 6.51
CA SER A 206 -8.28 7.97 6.42
C SER A 206 -7.17 8.34 5.44
N THR A 207 -7.48 9.11 4.41
CA THR A 207 -6.44 9.60 3.48
C THR A 207 -5.51 10.60 4.18
N HIS A 208 -4.36 10.88 3.56
CA HIS A 208 -3.55 12.04 3.93
C HIS A 208 -4.39 13.34 3.87
N GLU A 209 -4.03 14.35 4.67
CA GLU A 209 -4.81 15.58 4.79
C GLU A 209 -4.98 16.31 3.45
N LEU A 210 -6.17 16.89 3.25
CA LEU A 210 -6.59 17.57 2.02
C LEU A 210 -5.96 18.97 1.85
N GLY A 211 -4.63 19.06 2.01
CA GLY A 211 -3.87 20.18 1.49
C GLY A 211 -3.99 20.25 -0.04
N SER A 212 -4.14 21.47 -0.58
CA SER A 212 -4.37 21.73 -2.01
C SER A 212 -3.50 20.87 -2.92
N PHE A 213 -4.10 20.32 -3.99
CA PHE A 213 -3.38 19.61 -5.06
C PHE A 213 -2.26 20.48 -5.66
N THR A 214 -2.41 21.81 -5.66
CA THR A 214 -1.42 22.80 -6.11
C THR A 214 -0.16 22.91 -5.23
N LYS A 215 0.10 21.91 -4.37
CA LYS A 215 1.32 21.77 -3.55
C LYS A 215 1.88 20.33 -3.56
N ASP A 216 1.27 19.42 -4.32
CA ASP A 216 1.81 18.07 -4.49
C ASP A 216 2.81 18.09 -5.64
N VAL A 217 4.08 17.78 -5.35
CA VAL A 217 5.14 17.75 -6.37
C VAL A 217 5.22 16.42 -7.13
N TYR A 218 4.49 15.41 -6.63
CA TYR A 218 4.46 14.04 -7.12
C TYR A 218 3.31 13.86 -8.13
N PRO A 219 3.50 13.09 -9.23
CA PRO A 219 2.42 12.86 -10.18
C PRO A 219 1.22 12.17 -9.53
N ALA A 220 0.02 12.55 -9.97
CA ALA A 220 -1.24 12.22 -9.32
C ALA A 220 -1.47 10.71 -9.10
N LEU A 221 -0.88 9.85 -9.95
CA LEU A 221 -1.03 8.40 -9.91
C LEU A 221 0.30 7.66 -9.97
N VAL A 222 0.38 6.51 -9.31
CA VAL A 222 1.46 5.52 -9.41
C VAL A 222 0.88 4.13 -9.66
N GLU A 223 1.44 3.37 -10.60
CA GLU A 223 1.03 1.99 -10.88
C GLU A 223 1.44 1.05 -9.73
N GLN A 224 0.58 0.09 -9.38
CA GLN A 224 0.88 -1.05 -8.50
C GLN A 224 0.34 -2.36 -9.08
N ARG A 225 1.14 -3.42 -8.99
CA ARG A 225 0.82 -4.76 -9.51
C ARG A 225 0.52 -5.71 -8.35
N VAL A 226 -0.75 -6.04 -8.18
CA VAL A 226 -1.31 -6.72 -7.00
C VAL A 226 -0.71 -8.12 -6.86
N ASP A 227 -0.51 -8.83 -7.97
CA ASP A 227 0.10 -10.15 -8.00
C ASP A 227 1.57 -10.11 -7.54
N LYS A 228 2.37 -9.19 -8.07
CA LYS A 228 3.78 -9.04 -7.68
C LYS A 228 3.93 -8.60 -6.23
N CYS A 229 3.08 -7.69 -5.75
CA CYS A 229 3.04 -7.34 -4.33
C CYS A 229 2.78 -8.57 -3.44
N LEU A 230 1.80 -9.40 -3.81
CA LEU A 230 1.46 -10.63 -3.08
C LEU A 230 2.55 -11.71 -3.15
N GLN A 231 3.24 -11.85 -4.29
CA GLN A 231 4.40 -12.74 -4.43
C GLN A 231 5.56 -12.30 -3.51
N MET A 232 5.89 -11.00 -3.52
CA MET A 232 6.99 -10.45 -2.71
C MET A 232 6.70 -10.53 -1.20
N LEU A 233 5.44 -10.37 -0.78
CA LEU A 233 4.98 -10.58 0.59
C LEU A 233 5.10 -12.05 1.03
N ALA A 234 4.80 -12.99 0.13
CA ALA A 234 4.91 -14.43 0.40
C ALA A 234 6.35 -14.98 0.36
N GLY A 235 7.31 -14.18 -0.13
CA GLY A 235 8.70 -14.61 -0.30
C GLY A 235 8.93 -15.41 -1.58
N VAL A 236 8.21 -15.08 -2.65
CA VAL A 236 8.26 -15.71 -3.97
C VAL A 236 8.69 -14.69 -5.02
N ILE A 237 9.57 -15.10 -5.92
CA ILE A 237 9.86 -14.40 -7.18
C ILE A 237 9.35 -15.28 -8.32
N ASP A 238 8.51 -14.73 -9.19
CA ASP A 238 7.97 -15.40 -10.38
C ASP A 238 8.17 -14.49 -11.60
N CYS A 239 9.01 -14.94 -12.55
CA CYS A 239 9.34 -14.19 -13.77
C CYS A 239 8.54 -14.68 -14.99
N ARG A 240 7.59 -15.59 -14.82
CA ARG A 240 6.75 -16.08 -15.92
C ARG A 240 5.83 -14.96 -16.44
N PRO A 241 5.60 -14.85 -17.76
CA PRO A 241 6.09 -15.71 -18.84
C PRO A 241 7.44 -15.29 -19.45
N LEU A 242 8.11 -14.25 -18.94
CA LEU A 242 9.37 -13.71 -19.50
C LEU A 242 10.57 -14.64 -19.27
N HIS A 243 10.49 -15.51 -18.27
CA HIS A 243 11.49 -16.54 -17.95
C HIS A 243 10.86 -17.72 -17.24
N GLU A 244 11.41 -18.92 -17.41
CA GLU A 244 11.00 -20.13 -16.68
C GLU A 244 11.69 -20.20 -15.31
N PHE A 245 11.59 -19.11 -14.55
CA PHE A 245 12.14 -19.01 -13.19
C PHE A 245 11.02 -18.66 -12.20
N MET A 246 10.82 -19.52 -11.22
CA MET A 246 9.95 -19.24 -10.09
C MET A 246 10.49 -19.90 -8.81
N CYS A 247 10.97 -19.09 -7.87
CA CYS A 247 11.65 -19.55 -6.66
C CYS A 247 11.11 -18.88 -5.39
N ALA A 248 10.92 -19.68 -4.34
CA ALA A 248 10.57 -19.24 -3.01
C ALA A 248 11.76 -19.21 -2.05
N PHE A 249 11.68 -18.36 -1.03
CA PHE A 249 12.77 -18.06 -0.11
C PHE A 249 12.49 -18.48 1.34
N PRO A 250 13.53 -18.77 2.14
CA PRO A 250 13.38 -19.19 3.52
C PRO A 250 13.14 -17.98 4.44
N GLY A 251 12.43 -18.19 5.54
CA GLY A 251 12.28 -17.18 6.59
C GLY A 251 13.54 -17.07 7.47
N ARG A 252 13.68 -15.96 8.22
CA ARG A 252 14.80 -15.74 9.16
C ARG A 252 15.00 -16.94 10.10
N LYS A 253 16.26 -17.29 10.34
CA LYS A 253 16.66 -18.38 11.23
C LYS A 253 17.08 -17.85 12.61
N ALA A 254 17.37 -18.77 13.52
CA ALA A 254 18.10 -18.45 14.74
C ALA A 254 19.59 -18.30 14.43
N SER A 255 20.31 -17.60 15.32
CA SER A 255 21.76 -17.48 15.39
C SER A 255 22.51 -18.78 15.08
N GLY A 256 23.67 -18.68 14.43
CA GLY A 256 24.53 -19.83 14.12
C GLY A 256 24.78 -20.06 12.63
N ASN A 257 25.28 -21.24 12.29
CA ASN A 257 25.72 -21.58 10.93
C ASN A 257 24.63 -22.30 10.13
N TRP A 258 24.45 -21.88 8.89
CA TRP A 258 23.48 -22.42 7.94
C TRP A 258 24.11 -22.54 6.56
N VAL A 259 23.69 -23.52 5.76
CA VAL A 259 23.99 -23.62 4.33
C VAL A 259 22.70 -23.42 3.53
N LEU A 260 22.78 -22.65 2.44
CA LEU A 260 21.69 -22.48 1.48
C LEU A 260 21.72 -23.66 0.50
N GLN A 261 20.55 -24.24 0.22
CA GLN A 261 20.40 -25.33 -0.73
C GLN A 261 19.20 -25.05 -1.63
N TYR A 262 19.38 -25.05 -2.95
CA TYR A 262 18.26 -24.99 -3.88
C TYR A 262 17.62 -26.39 -4.03
N VAL A 263 16.31 -26.47 -3.84
CA VAL A 263 15.56 -27.73 -3.89
C VAL A 263 14.31 -27.55 -4.77
N PRO A 264 14.22 -28.26 -5.92
CA PRO A 264 13.08 -28.14 -6.82
C PRO A 264 11.75 -28.56 -6.19
N ARG A 265 10.69 -27.79 -6.43
CA ARG A 265 9.29 -28.01 -6.02
C ARG A 265 9.02 -28.31 -4.53
N GLU A 266 9.95 -27.98 -3.63
CA GLU A 266 9.82 -28.27 -2.19
C GLU A 266 9.27 -27.12 -1.32
N PHE A 267 8.74 -26.03 -1.90
CA PHE A 267 8.26 -24.89 -1.08
C PHE A 267 7.18 -25.26 -0.05
N ARG A 268 6.42 -26.35 -0.28
CA ARG A 268 5.50 -26.97 0.69
C ARG A 268 6.14 -27.24 2.07
N GLY A 269 7.46 -27.39 2.19
CA GLY A 269 8.18 -27.50 3.46
C GLY A 269 8.30 -26.19 4.26
N ALA A 270 8.12 -25.03 3.63
CA ALA A 270 8.25 -23.72 4.26
C ALA A 270 6.98 -23.30 5.01
N HIS A 271 6.73 -23.85 6.21
CA HIS A 271 5.47 -23.70 6.98
C HIS A 271 4.84 -22.29 7.04
N GLY A 272 5.65 -21.22 7.08
CA GLY A 272 5.17 -19.82 7.05
C GLY A 272 4.78 -19.38 5.64
N GLY A 273 5.77 -19.21 4.77
CA GLY A 273 5.60 -18.69 3.40
C GLY A 273 4.63 -19.52 2.56
N SER A 274 4.71 -20.85 2.59
CA SER A 274 3.81 -21.72 1.80
C SER A 274 2.36 -21.59 2.23
N ARG A 275 2.09 -21.44 3.53
CA ARG A 275 0.74 -21.22 4.07
C ARG A 275 0.19 -19.86 3.67
N LEU A 276 1.04 -18.82 3.66
CA LEU A 276 0.69 -17.49 3.19
C LEU A 276 0.41 -17.47 1.68
N TYR A 277 1.26 -18.13 0.88
CA TYR A 277 1.08 -18.25 -0.57
C TYR A 277 -0.17 -19.04 -0.94
N THR A 278 -0.45 -20.15 -0.25
CA THR A 278 -1.68 -20.93 -0.43
C THR A 278 -2.92 -20.09 -0.07
N LEU A 279 -2.87 -19.33 1.03
CA LEU A 279 -3.97 -18.46 1.49
C LEU A 279 -4.35 -17.40 0.45
N ILE A 280 -3.36 -16.77 -0.19
CA ILE A 280 -3.58 -15.70 -1.16
C ILE A 280 -3.97 -16.27 -2.54
N GLY A 281 -3.98 -17.59 -2.72
CA GLY A 281 -4.44 -18.26 -3.95
C GLY A 281 -3.31 -18.81 -4.85
N GLY A 282 -2.09 -18.95 -4.34
CA GLY A 282 -0.95 -19.47 -5.09
C GLY A 282 -0.71 -20.97 -4.92
N ASN A 283 -0.26 -21.64 -5.99
CA ASN A 283 0.07 -23.06 -5.99
C ASN A 283 1.50 -23.33 -5.49
N VAL A 284 1.62 -24.00 -4.34
CA VAL A 284 2.94 -24.32 -3.73
C VAL A 284 3.68 -25.48 -4.41
N ASP A 285 3.01 -26.30 -5.23
CA ASP A 285 3.62 -27.49 -5.85
C ASP A 285 4.33 -27.19 -7.19
N GLU A 286 4.21 -25.95 -7.68
CA GLU A 286 5.01 -25.41 -8.79
C GLU A 286 6.31 -24.74 -8.32
N LEU A 287 6.49 -24.51 -7.01
CA LEU A 287 7.49 -23.61 -6.46
C LEU A 287 8.76 -24.32 -5.98
N ASP A 288 9.87 -24.03 -6.67
CA ASP A 288 11.21 -24.33 -6.19
C ASP A 288 11.54 -23.52 -4.93
N TYR A 289 12.45 -24.02 -4.11
CA TYR A 289 12.69 -23.49 -2.78
C TYR A 289 14.17 -23.43 -2.40
N LEU A 290 14.61 -22.24 -2.00
CA LEU A 290 15.90 -22.06 -1.33
C LEU A 290 15.75 -22.42 0.16
N HIS A 291 16.21 -23.61 0.53
CA HIS A 291 16.18 -24.10 1.90
C HIS A 291 17.46 -23.73 2.66
N MET A 292 17.33 -23.13 3.83
CA MET A 292 18.44 -22.95 4.79
C MET A 292 18.50 -24.13 5.76
N LYS A 293 19.51 -24.98 5.63
CA LYS A 293 19.81 -26.14 6.48
C LYS A 293 20.87 -25.76 7.54
N SER A 294 20.70 -26.21 8.79
CA SER A 294 21.69 -25.95 9.86
C SER A 294 22.90 -26.87 9.73
N VAL A 295 24.09 -26.37 10.06
CA VAL A 295 25.37 -27.08 9.93
C VAL A 295 26.29 -26.83 11.12
N ASP A 296 27.19 -27.77 11.39
CA ASP A 296 28.10 -27.72 12.53
C ASP A 296 29.17 -26.61 12.43
N HIS A 297 29.73 -26.25 13.58
CA HIS A 297 30.85 -25.29 13.65
C HIS A 297 32.10 -25.88 12.98
N GLY A 298 32.48 -25.30 11.84
CA GLY A 298 33.63 -25.70 11.02
C GLY A 298 33.27 -26.11 9.58
N PHE A 299 31.99 -26.29 9.27
CA PHE A 299 31.51 -26.77 7.96
C PHE A 299 32.05 -25.96 6.76
N GLY A 300 31.87 -24.63 6.77
CA GLY A 300 32.15 -23.81 5.60
C GLY A 300 33.62 -23.50 5.29
N GLU A 301 34.59 -23.89 6.13
CA GLU A 301 36.02 -23.60 5.86
C GLU A 301 36.54 -24.30 4.59
N LYS A 302 35.87 -25.38 4.16
CA LYS A 302 36.11 -26.06 2.87
C LYS A 302 35.31 -25.44 1.73
N GLU A 303 34.03 -25.14 1.97
CA GLU A 303 33.12 -24.63 0.92
C GLU A 303 33.55 -23.25 0.38
N ILE A 304 34.22 -22.42 1.20
CA ILE A 304 34.86 -21.17 0.76
C ILE A 304 36.01 -21.44 -0.22
N GLN A 305 36.76 -22.54 -0.02
CA GLN A 305 37.87 -22.93 -0.91
C GLN A 305 37.34 -23.46 -2.25
N ASP A 306 36.17 -24.09 -2.24
CA ASP A 306 35.42 -24.51 -3.44
C ASP A 306 34.62 -23.35 -4.10
N GLY A 307 34.85 -22.09 -3.68
CA GLY A 307 34.29 -20.89 -4.31
C GLY A 307 32.93 -20.42 -3.78
N GLY A 308 32.46 -20.93 -2.65
CA GLY A 308 31.26 -20.44 -1.96
C GLY A 308 31.48 -19.10 -1.24
N THR A 309 30.39 -18.37 -0.99
CA THR A 309 30.39 -17.09 -0.26
C THR A 309 29.68 -17.19 1.10
N ILE A 310 29.96 -16.25 2.02
CA ILE A 310 29.31 -16.15 3.33
C ILE A 310 28.48 -14.87 3.40
N LEU A 311 27.19 -15.00 3.69
CA LEU A 311 26.31 -13.89 4.02
C LEU A 311 26.12 -13.81 5.54
N TYR A 312 26.16 -12.61 6.10
CA TYR A 312 25.88 -12.33 7.52
C TYR A 312 24.49 -11.70 7.61
N LEU A 313 23.54 -12.41 8.22
CA LEU A 313 22.11 -12.09 8.16
C LEU A 313 21.54 -11.79 9.56
N PRO A 314 20.49 -10.94 9.66
CA PRO A 314 19.73 -10.74 10.89
C PRO A 314 19.04 -12.04 11.34
N ASN A 315 19.16 -12.38 12.64
CA ASN A 315 18.36 -13.46 13.21
C ASN A 315 16.87 -13.09 13.38
N LYS A 316 16.06 -14.11 13.69
CA LYS A 316 14.61 -14.01 13.91
C LYS A 316 14.17 -13.48 15.28
N HIS A 317 15.10 -13.29 16.23
CA HIS A 317 14.83 -13.00 17.64
C HIS A 317 15.02 -11.53 18.00
N ASP A 318 16.22 -10.98 17.75
CA ASP A 318 16.58 -9.58 18.01
C ASP A 318 17.06 -8.83 16.75
N GLY A 319 17.36 -9.54 15.66
CA GLY A 319 17.84 -8.95 14.40
C GLY A 319 19.33 -8.60 14.39
N SER A 320 20.10 -9.02 15.40
CA SER A 320 21.57 -8.98 15.33
C SER A 320 22.08 -9.92 14.22
N HIS A 321 23.25 -9.59 13.64
CA HIS A 321 23.77 -10.22 12.43
C HIS A 321 24.66 -11.44 12.74
N ASP A 322 24.10 -12.40 13.48
CA ASP A 322 24.78 -13.60 13.98
C ASP A 322 24.34 -14.91 13.27
N VAL A 323 23.54 -14.79 12.20
CA VAL A 323 23.27 -15.88 11.26
C VAL A 323 24.33 -15.86 10.16
N ARG A 324 25.14 -16.91 10.09
CA ARG A 324 26.14 -17.11 9.03
C ARG A 324 25.58 -18.08 8.00
N LEU A 325 25.32 -17.59 6.79
CA LEU A 325 24.79 -18.38 5.68
C LEU A 325 25.87 -18.63 4.63
N TYR A 326 26.26 -19.89 4.48
CA TYR A 326 27.10 -20.37 3.38
C TYR A 326 26.25 -20.55 2.12
N VAL A 327 26.76 -20.06 0.99
CA VAL A 327 26.10 -20.12 -0.33
C VAL A 327 27.08 -20.73 -1.32
N GLY A 328 26.75 -21.90 -1.86
CA GLY A 328 27.59 -22.60 -2.84
C GLY A 328 27.57 -21.94 -4.23
N PRO A 329 28.44 -22.37 -5.17
CA PRO A 329 28.43 -21.86 -6.55
C PRO A 329 27.11 -22.07 -7.30
N ALA A 330 26.38 -23.15 -7.00
CA ALA A 330 25.06 -23.41 -7.59
C ALA A 330 24.00 -22.43 -7.09
N GLU A 331 23.85 -22.27 -5.77
CA GLU A 331 22.95 -21.30 -5.16
C GLU A 331 23.33 -19.86 -5.50
N THR A 332 24.62 -19.57 -5.72
CA THR A 332 25.10 -18.28 -6.25
C THR A 332 24.51 -17.98 -7.63
N ALA A 333 24.37 -18.97 -8.51
CA ALA A 333 23.70 -18.80 -9.79
C ALA A 333 22.18 -18.54 -9.60
N ILE A 334 21.51 -19.31 -8.75
CA ILE A 334 20.08 -19.14 -8.44
C ILE A 334 19.79 -17.76 -7.81
N LEU A 335 20.66 -17.26 -6.93
CA LEU A 335 20.52 -15.92 -6.36
C LEU A 335 20.81 -14.79 -7.38
N ASN A 336 21.72 -15.00 -8.34
CA ASN A 336 21.91 -14.06 -9.46
C ASN A 336 20.66 -14.00 -10.35
N GLU A 337 20.13 -15.17 -10.71
CA GLU A 337 18.91 -15.28 -11.52
C GLU A 337 17.70 -14.66 -10.81
N ALA A 338 17.57 -14.88 -9.49
CA ALA A 338 16.55 -14.24 -8.66
C ALA A 338 16.67 -12.71 -8.62
N LEU A 339 17.88 -12.16 -8.55
CA LEU A 339 18.10 -10.70 -8.60
C LEU A 339 17.78 -10.12 -9.98
N ASP A 340 18.10 -10.84 -11.07
CA ASP A 340 17.72 -10.45 -12.43
C ASP A 340 16.19 -10.51 -12.64
N CYS A 341 15.53 -11.49 -12.01
CA CYS A 341 14.09 -11.73 -12.05
C CYS A 341 13.27 -10.93 -11.01
N LEU A 342 13.89 -10.08 -10.19
CA LEU A 342 13.17 -9.23 -9.24
C LEU A 342 12.14 -8.36 -9.98
N PRO A 343 10.85 -8.37 -9.61
CA PRO A 343 9.86 -7.55 -10.31
C PRO A 343 10.14 -6.05 -10.16
N TRP A 344 9.76 -5.26 -11.18
CA TRP A 344 9.80 -3.80 -11.11
C TRP A 344 8.68 -3.24 -10.22
N ASN A 345 8.98 -2.21 -9.43
CA ASN A 345 7.95 -1.46 -8.69
C ASN A 345 8.39 0.00 -8.46
N PHE A 346 7.40 0.90 -8.43
CA PHE A 346 7.55 2.32 -8.12
C PHE A 346 7.48 2.64 -6.62
N LEU A 347 7.03 1.69 -5.80
CA LEU A 347 6.98 1.80 -4.35
C LEU A 347 7.86 0.71 -3.70
N PRO A 348 8.29 0.89 -2.44
CA PRO A 348 8.94 -0.17 -1.68
C PRO A 348 7.98 -1.36 -1.49
N TRP A 349 8.52 -2.57 -1.45
CA TRP A 349 7.72 -3.76 -1.18
C TRP A 349 7.35 -3.87 0.30
N SER A 350 6.17 -4.42 0.56
CA SER A 350 5.85 -5.13 1.80
C SER A 350 6.35 -6.58 1.63
N ILE A 351 7.50 -6.92 2.22
CA ILE A 351 8.33 -8.04 1.75
C ILE A 351 8.66 -9.07 2.83
N HIS A 352 8.70 -10.35 2.44
CA HIS A 352 9.15 -11.44 3.30
C HIS A 352 10.61 -11.23 3.78
N ARG A 353 10.80 -10.96 5.09
CA ARG A 353 12.11 -10.70 5.75
C ARG A 353 13.28 -11.54 5.22
N GLY A 354 13.16 -12.88 5.24
CA GLY A 354 14.28 -13.75 4.89
C GLY A 354 14.69 -13.67 3.42
N MET A 355 13.74 -13.39 2.51
CA MET A 355 14.04 -13.11 1.10
C MET A 355 14.82 -11.80 0.95
N ARG A 356 14.30 -10.73 1.57
CA ARG A 356 14.93 -9.40 1.58
C ARG A 356 16.36 -9.49 2.10
N ASP A 357 16.56 -10.07 3.26
CA ASP A 357 17.85 -10.04 3.94
C ASP A 357 18.91 -10.87 3.19
N ILE A 358 18.55 -12.04 2.63
CA ILE A 358 19.45 -12.84 1.77
C ILE A 358 19.83 -12.06 0.51
N LEU A 359 18.85 -11.54 -0.23
CA LEU A 359 19.08 -10.88 -1.51
C LEU A 359 19.82 -9.54 -1.35
N VAL A 360 19.52 -8.75 -0.31
CA VAL A 360 20.29 -7.53 0.02
C VAL A 360 21.74 -7.89 0.38
N ALA A 361 21.97 -8.87 1.26
CA ALA A 361 23.32 -9.25 1.64
C ALA A 361 24.15 -9.78 0.45
N PHE A 362 23.54 -10.57 -0.43
CA PHE A 362 24.17 -11.14 -1.63
C PHE A 362 24.41 -10.10 -2.76
N ALA A 363 23.54 -9.10 -2.88
CA ALA A 363 23.72 -8.01 -3.83
C ALA A 363 24.73 -6.95 -3.34
N LYS A 364 24.90 -6.79 -2.00
CA LYS A 364 25.50 -5.62 -1.37
C LYS A 364 26.84 -5.17 -1.96
N GLU A 365 27.81 -6.08 -2.08
CA GLU A 365 29.16 -5.73 -2.59
C GLU A 365 29.08 -5.16 -4.02
N ARG A 366 28.36 -5.84 -4.91
CA ARG A 366 28.16 -5.41 -6.30
C ARG A 366 27.33 -4.13 -6.41
N MET A 367 26.35 -3.94 -5.53
CA MET A 367 25.59 -2.69 -5.43
C MET A 367 26.48 -1.54 -4.97
N ASP A 368 27.25 -1.71 -3.89
CA ASP A 368 28.13 -0.68 -3.34
C ASP A 368 29.24 -0.26 -4.32
N LEU A 369 29.81 -1.21 -5.08
CA LEU A 369 30.75 -0.93 -6.18
C LEU A 369 30.17 0.00 -7.26
N HIS A 370 28.85 -0.04 -7.50
CA HIS A 370 28.18 0.78 -8.51
C HIS A 370 27.45 2.00 -7.92
N ARG A 371 27.19 2.04 -6.61
CA ARG A 371 26.31 3.01 -5.93
C ARG A 371 26.64 4.47 -6.26
N GLY A 372 27.93 4.84 -6.24
CA GLY A 372 28.38 6.18 -6.61
C GLY A 372 28.15 6.53 -8.09
N LYS A 373 28.36 5.57 -9.01
CA LYS A 373 28.09 5.75 -10.45
C LYS A 373 26.59 5.83 -10.73
N LEU A 374 25.78 5.04 -10.04
CA LEU A 374 24.32 5.07 -10.14
C LEU A 374 23.77 6.42 -9.67
N ALA A 375 24.18 6.89 -8.48
CA ALA A 375 23.79 8.20 -7.96
C ALA A 375 24.13 9.32 -8.97
N ALA A 376 25.38 9.37 -9.45
CA ALA A 376 25.80 10.36 -10.45
C ALA A 376 25.01 10.26 -11.76
N THR A 377 24.71 9.04 -12.23
CA THR A 377 23.94 8.83 -13.47
C THR A 377 22.50 9.31 -13.33
N LEU A 378 21.83 9.04 -12.21
CA LEU A 378 20.46 9.52 -11.96
C LEU A 378 20.41 11.05 -11.76
N GLY A 379 21.38 11.64 -11.06
CA GLY A 379 21.49 13.10 -10.93
C GLY A 379 21.72 13.81 -12.27
N HIS A 380 22.55 13.23 -13.14
CA HIS A 380 22.73 13.71 -14.51
C HIS A 380 21.46 13.50 -15.37
N ALA A 381 20.69 12.44 -15.13
CA ALA A 381 19.47 12.16 -15.86
C ALA A 381 18.38 13.21 -15.61
N VAL A 382 18.18 13.61 -14.35
CA VAL A 382 17.24 14.69 -13.99
C VAL A 382 17.59 16.01 -14.69
N THR A 383 18.87 16.37 -14.72
CA THR A 383 19.34 17.62 -15.34
C THR A 383 19.34 17.61 -16.88
N THR A 384 19.42 16.42 -17.51
CA THR A 384 19.47 16.27 -18.98
C THR A 384 18.08 16.04 -19.60
N TRP A 385 17.19 15.35 -18.89
CA TRP A 385 15.88 14.92 -19.40
C TRP A 385 14.72 15.35 -18.47
N SER A 386 14.82 16.53 -17.84
CA SER A 386 13.76 17.09 -16.96
C SER A 386 12.37 17.04 -17.61
N HIS A 387 12.29 17.39 -18.89
CA HIS A 387 11.08 17.33 -19.71
C HIS A 387 10.42 15.95 -19.76
N LYS A 388 11.16 14.83 -19.66
CA LYS A 388 10.58 13.48 -19.57
C LYS A 388 9.90 13.24 -18.21
N LEU A 389 10.36 13.89 -17.13
CA LEU A 389 9.76 13.81 -15.79
C LEU A 389 8.57 14.77 -15.67
N GLU A 390 8.70 15.99 -16.19
CA GLU A 390 7.61 16.96 -16.32
C GLU A 390 6.43 16.37 -17.13
N ALA A 391 6.72 15.71 -18.26
CA ALA A 391 5.71 15.00 -19.06
C ALA A 391 5.07 13.78 -18.36
N ARG A 392 5.68 13.26 -17.28
CA ARG A 392 5.08 12.25 -16.40
C ARG A 392 4.24 12.85 -15.27
N GLY A 393 4.15 14.19 -15.18
CA GLY A 393 3.35 14.92 -14.19
C GLY A 393 4.10 15.26 -12.89
N TRP A 394 5.43 15.29 -12.90
CA TRP A 394 6.21 15.87 -11.79
C TRP A 394 6.24 17.39 -11.87
N ASP A 395 6.25 18.07 -10.72
CA ASP A 395 6.37 19.54 -10.67
C ASP A 395 7.74 20.01 -11.20
N SER A 396 7.72 20.99 -12.12
CA SER A 396 8.93 21.45 -12.81
C SER A 396 9.89 22.22 -11.91
N SER A 397 9.41 22.85 -10.82
CA SER A 397 10.31 23.43 -9.82
C SER A 397 11.05 22.30 -9.10
N PHE A 398 10.31 21.34 -8.53
CA PHE A 398 10.87 20.21 -7.80
C PHE A 398 11.86 19.36 -8.62
N VAL A 399 11.56 19.12 -9.91
CA VAL A 399 12.48 18.45 -10.85
C VAL A 399 13.79 19.22 -11.00
N THR A 400 13.73 20.56 -11.08
CA THR A 400 14.92 21.39 -11.34
C THR A 400 15.71 21.80 -10.10
N THR A 401 15.09 21.85 -8.91
CA THR A 401 15.74 22.24 -7.65
C THR A 401 16.22 21.06 -6.82
N ASP A 402 15.35 20.08 -6.55
CA ASP A 402 15.56 19.14 -5.44
C ASP A 402 15.74 17.68 -5.90
N MET A 403 14.94 17.24 -6.89
CA MET A 403 14.76 15.83 -7.23
C MET A 403 16.08 15.08 -7.47
N GLY A 404 17.00 15.64 -8.25
CA GLY A 404 18.29 15.01 -8.54
C GLY A 404 19.15 14.81 -7.29
N SER A 405 19.16 15.79 -6.38
CA SER A 405 19.90 15.69 -5.11
C SER A 405 19.28 14.66 -4.16
N MET A 406 17.94 14.58 -4.12
CA MET A 406 17.20 13.60 -3.33
C MET A 406 17.43 12.18 -3.82
N ALA A 407 17.43 11.97 -5.14
CA ALA A 407 17.75 10.68 -5.76
C ALA A 407 19.19 10.24 -5.46
N MET A 408 20.15 11.15 -5.62
CA MET A 408 21.56 10.89 -5.27
C MET A 408 21.71 10.51 -3.79
N GLY A 409 21.09 11.27 -2.88
CA GLY A 409 21.12 10.99 -1.44
C GLY A 409 20.50 9.62 -1.10
N ALA A 410 19.35 9.29 -1.68
CA ALA A 410 18.66 8.01 -1.45
C ALA A 410 19.49 6.81 -1.92
N ILE A 411 20.10 6.86 -3.12
CA ILE A 411 21.00 5.82 -3.60
C ILE A 411 22.20 5.65 -2.65
N MET A 412 22.83 6.77 -2.24
CA MET A 412 24.04 6.76 -1.41
C MET A 412 23.81 6.32 0.03
N ALA A 413 22.59 6.46 0.57
CA ALA A 413 22.25 6.04 1.93
C ALA A 413 22.28 4.51 2.13
N GLY A 414 22.01 3.72 1.09
CA GLY A 414 22.01 2.24 1.13
C GLY A 414 20.95 1.58 2.01
N CYS A 415 20.13 2.37 2.70
CA CYS A 415 18.92 1.97 3.39
C CYS A 415 18.03 3.20 3.59
N GLY A 416 16.75 2.97 3.89
CA GLY A 416 15.79 4.02 4.19
C GLY A 416 14.38 3.47 4.17
N ASP A 417 13.40 4.33 4.44
CA ASP A 417 12.01 3.96 4.62
C ASP A 417 11.01 4.85 3.85
N SER A 418 11.45 5.92 3.18
CA SER A 418 10.54 6.79 2.42
C SER A 418 10.13 6.18 1.09
N ALA A 419 8.83 5.90 0.95
CA ALA A 419 8.22 5.48 -0.32
C ALA A 419 8.31 6.58 -1.40
N ASP A 420 8.34 7.86 -1.01
CA ASP A 420 8.48 8.99 -1.92
C ASP A 420 9.89 9.05 -2.56
N LEU A 421 10.94 8.76 -1.79
CA LEU A 421 12.31 8.69 -2.31
C LEU A 421 12.49 7.49 -3.25
N VAL A 422 11.84 6.36 -2.97
CA VAL A 422 11.83 5.22 -3.89
C VAL A 422 11.09 5.55 -5.19
N ARG A 423 9.94 6.23 -5.11
CA ARG A 423 9.20 6.69 -6.28
C ARG A 423 10.02 7.64 -7.15
N ILE A 424 10.75 8.59 -6.54
CA ILE A 424 11.66 9.50 -7.26
C ILE A 424 12.72 8.70 -8.04
N VAL A 425 13.46 7.81 -7.37
CA VAL A 425 14.54 7.04 -7.99
C VAL A 425 14.04 6.13 -9.13
N THR A 426 12.89 5.48 -8.94
CA THR A 426 12.30 4.58 -9.94
C THR A 426 11.81 5.33 -11.18
N ASP A 427 11.20 6.51 -11.02
CA ASP A 427 10.79 7.33 -12.17
C ASP A 427 11.98 7.89 -12.96
N ILE A 428 13.06 8.30 -12.29
CA ILE A 428 14.30 8.75 -12.96
C ILE A 428 14.97 7.59 -13.70
N ALA A 429 14.95 6.38 -13.15
CA ALA A 429 15.46 5.20 -13.83
C ALA A 429 14.59 4.82 -15.05
N LEU A 430 13.27 4.99 -14.95
CA LEU A 430 12.34 4.69 -16.04
C LEU A 430 12.49 5.64 -17.24
N ILE A 431 12.78 6.93 -17.03
CA ILE A 431 13.01 7.86 -18.17
C ILE A 431 14.29 7.56 -18.98
N LEU A 432 15.17 6.70 -18.46
CA LEU A 432 16.36 6.16 -19.14
C LEU A 432 16.10 4.84 -19.86
N TRP A 433 14.88 4.29 -19.77
CA TRP A 433 14.45 3.08 -20.46
C TRP A 433 13.53 3.45 -21.62
N ASP A 434 13.86 2.97 -22.82
CA ASP A 434 13.07 3.22 -24.05
C ASP A 434 12.07 2.08 -24.37
N GLY A 435 11.97 1.07 -23.49
CA GLY A 435 11.01 -0.04 -23.59
C GLY A 435 9.79 0.15 -22.68
N THR A 436 9.02 -0.93 -22.46
CA THR A 436 7.84 -0.91 -21.57
C THR A 436 8.21 -1.20 -20.12
N ALA A 437 7.32 -0.84 -19.19
CA ALA A 437 7.48 -1.17 -17.76
C ALA A 437 7.40 -2.69 -17.49
N SER A 438 6.69 -3.45 -18.32
CA SER A 438 6.64 -4.92 -18.26
C SER A 438 7.97 -5.59 -18.61
N ASP A 439 8.77 -5.00 -19.50
CA ASP A 439 10.09 -5.53 -19.86
C ASP A 439 11.08 -5.47 -18.67
N LEU A 440 10.83 -4.56 -17.72
CA LEU A 440 11.69 -4.32 -16.55
C LEU A 440 11.71 -5.48 -15.55
N ASP A 441 10.76 -6.42 -15.60
CA ASP A 441 10.74 -7.57 -14.68
C ASP A 441 11.94 -8.50 -14.85
N LYS A 442 12.64 -8.45 -15.99
CA LYS A 442 13.82 -9.29 -16.27
C LYS A 442 15.01 -8.44 -16.68
N THR A 443 16.12 -8.56 -15.94
CA THR A 443 17.42 -8.02 -16.34
C THR A 443 18.41 -9.16 -16.66
N THR A 444 19.65 -8.81 -17.01
CA THR A 444 20.72 -9.80 -17.25
C THR A 444 22.04 -9.45 -16.53
N PHE A 445 22.04 -8.42 -15.68
CA PHE A 445 23.24 -7.86 -15.04
C PHE A 445 23.80 -8.74 -13.93
N TRP A 446 22.94 -9.39 -13.15
CA TRP A 446 23.37 -10.18 -12.00
C TRP A 446 23.95 -11.52 -12.42
N SER A 447 23.44 -12.10 -13.51
CA SER A 447 23.86 -13.38 -14.09
C SER A 447 25.09 -13.27 -14.99
N HIS A 448 25.32 -12.12 -15.65
CA HIS A 448 26.50 -11.91 -16.49
C HIS A 448 27.66 -11.29 -15.71
N GLN A 449 28.80 -11.98 -15.67
CA GLN A 449 30.07 -11.40 -15.19
C GLN A 449 30.53 -10.28 -16.14
N SER A 450 30.07 -9.06 -15.85
CA SER A 450 30.27 -7.88 -16.71
C SER A 450 31.70 -7.35 -16.59
N SER A 451 32.59 -7.82 -17.47
CA SER A 451 34.03 -7.53 -17.45
C SER A 451 34.39 -6.13 -18.00
N SER A 452 33.75 -5.06 -17.52
CA SER A 452 34.09 -3.68 -17.87
C SER A 452 33.63 -2.67 -16.82
N THR A 453 34.46 -2.38 -15.82
CA THR A 453 34.21 -1.35 -14.80
C THR A 453 34.40 0.10 -15.29
N ASP A 454 34.94 0.31 -16.49
CA ASP A 454 35.48 1.62 -16.91
C ASP A 454 34.49 2.58 -17.59
N LEU A 455 33.24 2.18 -17.82
CA LEU A 455 32.22 3.12 -18.33
C LEU A 455 31.89 4.19 -17.27
N THR A 456 31.87 5.46 -17.68
CA THR A 456 31.54 6.62 -16.83
C THR A 456 30.03 6.75 -16.57
N ILE A 457 29.21 6.26 -17.50
CA ILE A 457 27.73 6.23 -17.44
C ILE A 457 27.30 4.76 -17.48
N LEU A 458 26.35 4.38 -16.62
CA LEU A 458 25.79 3.02 -16.61
C LEU A 458 24.80 2.83 -17.76
N SER A 459 24.73 1.62 -18.34
CA SER A 459 23.70 1.33 -19.34
C SER A 459 22.31 1.16 -18.69
N PRO A 460 21.21 1.44 -19.40
CA PRO A 460 19.85 1.35 -18.82
C PRO A 460 19.56 0.02 -18.12
N MET A 461 19.97 -1.10 -18.73
CA MET A 461 19.82 -2.45 -18.14
C MET A 461 20.49 -2.57 -16.76
N VAL A 462 21.69 -1.99 -16.59
CA VAL A 462 22.42 -1.98 -15.31
C VAL A 462 21.77 -1.03 -14.31
N ILE A 463 21.27 0.12 -14.76
CA ILE A 463 20.53 1.07 -13.92
C ILE A 463 19.29 0.40 -13.33
N ILE A 464 18.46 -0.23 -14.18
CA ILE A 464 17.26 -0.97 -13.75
C ILE A 464 17.63 -2.08 -12.76
N ALA A 465 18.64 -2.90 -13.07
CA ALA A 465 19.05 -4.02 -12.22
C ALA A 465 19.51 -3.58 -10.83
N LEU A 466 20.24 -2.47 -10.72
CA LEU A 466 20.67 -1.89 -9.44
C LEU A 466 19.52 -1.17 -8.72
N VAL A 467 18.62 -0.50 -9.46
CA VAL A 467 17.45 0.18 -8.87
C VAL A 467 16.45 -0.81 -8.28
N LYS A 468 16.27 -2.01 -8.87
CA LYS A 468 15.55 -3.13 -8.22
C LYS A 468 16.11 -3.47 -6.83
N VAL A 469 17.45 -3.50 -6.68
CA VAL A 469 18.11 -3.75 -5.40
C VAL A 469 18.00 -2.57 -4.44
N PHE A 470 18.02 -1.32 -4.93
CA PHE A 470 17.69 -0.16 -4.09
C PHE A 470 16.23 -0.20 -3.59
N VAL A 471 15.25 -0.58 -4.43
CA VAL A 471 13.86 -0.81 -4.00
C VAL A 471 13.82 -1.88 -2.90
N LEU A 472 14.60 -2.97 -3.05
CA LEU A 472 14.73 -4.05 -2.07
C LEU A 472 15.36 -3.58 -0.74
N GLU A 473 16.42 -2.76 -0.79
CA GLU A 473 17.07 -2.14 0.39
C GLU A 473 16.05 -1.32 1.21
N TRP A 474 15.16 -0.58 0.53
CA TRP A 474 14.16 0.32 1.12
C TRP A 474 12.79 -0.37 1.40
N SER A 475 12.65 -1.64 1.02
CA SER A 475 11.46 -2.46 1.31
C SER A 475 11.44 -2.89 2.77
N VAL A 476 10.24 -3.08 3.33
CA VAL A 476 10.02 -3.36 4.76
C VAL A 476 9.10 -4.56 4.97
N ASP A 477 9.21 -5.22 6.13
CA ASP A 477 8.29 -6.30 6.50
C ASP A 477 6.89 -5.73 6.76
N LEU A 478 5.88 -6.39 6.20
CA LEU A 478 4.50 -6.27 6.67
C LEU A 478 4.24 -7.54 7.47
N ASP A 479 4.08 -7.42 8.80
CA ASP A 479 4.00 -8.59 9.67
C ASP A 479 2.74 -9.41 9.37
N TYR A 480 2.92 -10.46 8.57
CA TYR A 480 1.86 -11.34 8.13
C TYR A 480 1.30 -12.22 9.25
N GLN A 481 1.89 -12.21 10.46
CA GLN A 481 1.29 -12.86 11.63
C GLN A 481 -0.08 -12.26 11.98
N MET A 482 -0.39 -11.03 11.54
CA MET A 482 -1.75 -10.45 11.62
C MET A 482 -2.84 -11.36 11.03
N TYR A 483 -2.49 -12.24 10.09
CA TYR A 483 -3.39 -13.25 9.55
C TYR A 483 -3.94 -14.21 10.61
N HIS A 484 -3.14 -14.51 11.64
CA HIS A 484 -3.52 -15.35 12.77
C HIS A 484 -4.26 -14.55 13.85
N ASP A 485 -3.90 -13.28 14.04
CA ASP A 485 -4.52 -12.38 15.03
C ASP A 485 -5.90 -11.84 14.59
N LEU A 486 -6.20 -11.84 13.28
CA LEU A 486 -7.43 -11.29 12.74
C LEU A 486 -8.44 -12.38 12.30
N PRO A 487 -9.75 -12.18 12.56
CA PRO A 487 -10.79 -13.11 12.14
C PRO A 487 -10.91 -13.17 10.61
N GLN A 488 -11.48 -14.26 10.10
CA GLN A 488 -11.66 -14.48 8.65
C GLN A 488 -12.44 -13.34 7.97
N VAL A 489 -13.36 -12.71 8.70
CA VAL A 489 -14.35 -11.74 8.21
C VAL A 489 -14.22 -10.44 8.99
N ILE A 490 -14.03 -9.33 8.27
CA ILE A 490 -13.68 -8.01 8.81
C ILE A 490 -14.61 -6.94 8.22
N TYR A 491 -14.94 -5.93 9.02
CA TYR A 491 -15.92 -4.88 8.70
C TYR A 491 -15.21 -3.57 8.31
N LEU A 492 -15.11 -3.28 7.00
CA LEU A 492 -14.60 -2.00 6.48
C LEU A 492 -15.71 -0.94 6.56
N GLY A 493 -15.60 0.04 7.47
CA GLY A 493 -16.71 0.94 7.85
C GLY A 493 -16.39 2.42 7.75
#